data_AF-A0A165LW89-F1
#
_entry.id   AF-A0A165LW89-F1
#
_cell.length_a   1.000
_cell.length_b   1.000
_cell.length_c   1.000
_cell.angle_alpha   90.00
_cell.angle_beta   90.00
_cell.angle_gamma   90.00
#
_symmetry.space_group_name_H-M   'P 1'
#
loop_
_entity.id
_entity.type
_entity.pdbx_description
1 polymer ?
#
loop_
_entity_poly.entity_id
_entity_poly.type
_entity_poly.pdbx_seq_one_letter_code
_entity_poly.pdbx_strand_id
1 'polypeptide(L)'
;ALVQEACDESRFVKSTRGPLDQIRNLTGDALFTAHHDEENWGLAHRILMPAFGPASIRNMFDDMKDILGQLVLKWERFGPDHPIDPTDDFTRLAFDTLALCSSPPFVSAMGSFLAESGRRVSRPGILQLLVGSKQYEEDMSVMLQLAEKIVAERRAKPTEGKDLLNLMLTARDTVTGRGLTDKSIYEQVRAPSLLLPLSSSLPFPY
;
A
#
# COMPACT_ATOMS: atom_id res chain seq x y z
N ALA A 1 10.87 23.68 -18.51
CA ALA A 1 10.00 23.84 -19.68
C ALA A 1 9.23 22.55 -19.98
N LEU A 2 9.87 21.48 -20.46
CA LEU A 2 9.17 20.23 -20.86
C LEU A 2 8.37 19.54 -19.74
N VAL A 3 8.91 19.48 -18.51
CA VAL A 3 8.18 18.88 -17.37
C VAL A 3 6.89 19.63 -17.06
N GLN A 4 6.93 20.97 -17.11
CA GLN A 4 5.76 21.80 -16.86
C GLN A 4 4.67 21.58 -17.92
N GLU A 5 5.08 21.36 -19.17
CA GLU A 5 4.16 21.01 -20.25
C GLU A 5 3.56 19.62 -20.04
N ALA A 6 4.37 18.63 -19.64
CA ALA A 6 3.91 17.28 -19.37
C ALA A 6 2.99 17.17 -18.13
N CYS A 7 3.06 18.13 -17.21
CA CYS A 7 2.18 18.24 -16.05
C CYS A 7 0.88 19.02 -16.31
N ASP A 8 0.62 19.45 -17.55
CA ASP A 8 -0.65 20.05 -17.93
C ASP A 8 -1.75 18.97 -18.03
N GLU A 9 -2.56 18.88 -16.97
CA GLU A 9 -3.66 17.90 -16.86
C GLU A 9 -4.77 18.07 -17.90
N SER A 10 -4.83 19.21 -18.61
CA SER A 10 -5.76 19.38 -19.73
C SER A 10 -5.32 18.63 -21.00
N ARG A 11 -4.04 18.24 -21.06
CA ARG A 11 -3.40 17.59 -22.23
C ARG A 11 -2.87 16.21 -21.91
N PHE A 12 -2.41 15.99 -20.69
CA PHE A 12 -1.75 14.75 -20.27
C PHE A 12 -2.44 14.16 -19.05
N VAL A 13 -2.56 12.83 -19.06
CA VAL A 13 -3.11 12.07 -17.94
C VAL A 13 -2.11 11.01 -17.50
N LYS A 14 -2.25 10.55 -16.26
CA LYS A 14 -1.45 9.44 -15.73
C LYS A 14 -1.58 8.22 -16.64
N SER A 15 -0.44 7.69 -17.09
CA SER A 15 -0.40 6.40 -17.78
C SER A 15 -0.18 5.27 -16.77
N THR A 16 -1.04 4.26 -16.78
CA THR A 16 -0.89 3.05 -15.96
C THR A 16 -0.29 1.89 -16.75
N ARG A 17 0.39 2.15 -17.86
CA ARG A 17 0.99 1.11 -18.71
C ARG A 17 2.24 0.50 -18.07
N GLY A 18 2.65 -0.66 -18.58
CA GLY A 18 3.90 -1.30 -18.18
C GLY A 18 3.82 -1.89 -16.76
N PRO A 19 4.71 -1.54 -15.83
CA PRO A 19 4.73 -2.16 -14.51
C PRO A 19 3.42 -1.96 -13.73
N LEU A 20 2.76 -0.79 -13.89
CA LEU A 20 1.51 -0.49 -13.21
C LEU A 20 0.35 -1.39 -13.67
N ASP A 21 0.34 -1.77 -14.95
CA ASP A 21 -0.64 -2.70 -15.52
C ASP A 21 -0.45 -4.11 -14.94
N GLN A 22 0.80 -4.49 -14.67
CA GLN A 22 1.09 -5.76 -14.00
C GLN A 22 0.70 -5.72 -12.51
N ILE A 23 0.99 -4.62 -11.81
CA ILE A 23 0.62 -4.43 -10.39
C ILE A 23 -0.91 -4.45 -10.22
N ARG A 24 -1.65 -3.95 -11.22
CA ARG A 24 -3.12 -3.97 -11.26
C ARG A 24 -3.72 -5.36 -11.11
N ASN A 25 -3.00 -6.43 -11.47
CA ASN A 25 -3.46 -7.81 -11.26
C ASN A 25 -3.75 -8.11 -9.77
N LEU A 26 -3.05 -7.44 -8.84
CA LEU A 26 -3.28 -7.56 -7.40
C LEU A 26 -4.22 -6.47 -6.88
N THR A 27 -4.02 -5.23 -7.33
CA THR A 27 -4.60 -4.04 -6.70
C THR A 27 -5.84 -3.50 -7.41
N GLY A 28 -6.23 -4.07 -8.56
CA GLY A 28 -7.40 -3.65 -9.32
C GLY A 28 -7.46 -2.14 -9.56
N ASP A 29 -8.60 -1.52 -9.26
CA ASP A 29 -8.84 -0.09 -9.45
C ASP A 29 -8.45 0.76 -8.22
N ALA A 30 -7.51 0.28 -7.40
CA ALA A 30 -6.91 1.06 -6.33
C ALA A 30 -6.28 2.37 -6.85
N LEU A 31 -6.14 3.36 -5.97
CA LEU A 31 -5.67 4.72 -6.34
C LEU A 31 -4.37 4.74 -7.18
N PHE A 32 -3.50 3.77 -6.95
CA PHE A 32 -2.22 3.65 -7.65
C PHE A 32 -2.31 3.05 -9.05
N THR A 33 -3.29 2.19 -9.32
CA THR A 33 -3.43 1.42 -10.57
C THR A 33 -4.70 1.73 -11.34
N ALA A 34 -5.58 2.57 -10.81
CA ALA A 34 -6.78 3.01 -11.49
C ALA A 34 -6.46 3.78 -12.78
N HIS A 35 -7.24 3.51 -13.82
CA HIS A 35 -7.24 4.30 -15.05
C HIS A 35 -7.95 5.64 -14.82
N HIS A 36 -7.67 6.61 -15.69
CA HIS A 36 -8.15 7.99 -15.52
C HIS A 36 -9.68 8.12 -15.54
N ASP A 37 -10.35 7.26 -16.31
CA ASP A 37 -11.79 7.23 -16.53
C ASP A 37 -12.57 6.40 -15.49
N GLU A 38 -11.89 5.78 -14.53
CA GLU A 38 -12.54 4.95 -13.52
C GLU A 38 -13.13 5.81 -12.38
N GLU A 39 -14.46 5.76 -12.21
CA GLU A 39 -15.15 6.49 -11.13
C GLU A 39 -14.62 6.17 -9.73
N ASN A 40 -14.17 4.92 -9.52
CA ASN A 40 -13.61 4.46 -8.25
C ASN A 40 -12.39 5.26 -7.82
N TRP A 41 -11.57 5.73 -8.77
CA TRP A 41 -10.43 6.60 -8.44
C TRP A 41 -10.90 7.90 -7.81
N GLY A 42 -11.86 8.58 -8.44
CA GLY A 42 -12.38 9.86 -7.94
C GLY A 42 -13.06 9.71 -6.58
N LEU A 43 -13.78 8.61 -6.37
CA LEU A 43 -14.43 8.30 -5.10
C LEU A 43 -13.39 8.04 -3.99
N ALA A 44 -12.44 7.12 -4.23
CA ALA A 44 -11.38 6.81 -3.27
C ALA A 44 -10.49 8.00 -2.99
N HIS A 45 -10.19 8.83 -3.99
CA HIS A 45 -9.34 10.01 -3.83
C HIS A 45 -9.97 11.00 -2.87
N ARG A 46 -11.26 11.33 -3.06
CA ARG A 46 -11.95 12.28 -2.16
C ARG A 46 -12.12 11.75 -0.75
N ILE A 47 -12.31 10.44 -0.58
CA ILE A 47 -12.45 9.81 0.74
C ILE A 47 -11.10 9.72 1.48
N LEU A 48 -10.03 9.34 0.79
CA LEU A 48 -8.76 8.96 1.43
C LEU A 48 -7.76 10.10 1.52
N MET A 49 -7.72 11.05 0.57
CA MET A 49 -6.74 12.14 0.58
C MET A 49 -6.73 13.00 1.86
N PRO A 50 -7.86 13.25 2.55
CA PRO A 50 -7.84 13.95 3.84
C PRO A 50 -7.00 13.23 4.92
N ALA A 51 -6.89 11.90 4.87
CA ALA A 51 -6.05 11.12 5.77
C ALA A 51 -4.55 11.38 5.56
N PHE A 52 -4.18 11.88 4.38
CA PHE A 52 -2.80 12.25 4.02
C PHE A 52 -2.52 13.75 4.19
N GLY A 53 -3.43 14.51 4.81
CA GLY A 53 -3.22 15.92 5.11
C GLY A 53 -2.15 16.15 6.19
N PRO A 54 -1.54 17.35 6.26
CA PRO A 54 -0.47 17.66 7.21
C PRO A 54 -0.82 17.39 8.69
N ALA A 55 -2.08 17.67 9.08
CA ALA A 55 -2.54 17.43 10.45
C ALA A 55 -2.65 15.94 10.76
N SER A 56 -3.15 15.14 9.83
CA SER A 56 -3.27 13.68 9.97
C SER A 56 -1.89 13.03 10.07
N ILE A 57 -0.96 13.44 9.21
CA ILE A 57 0.44 12.98 9.24
C ILE A 57 1.10 13.32 10.59
N ARG A 58 0.86 14.52 11.15
CA ARG A 58 1.42 14.92 12.45
C ARG A 58 1.00 13.99 13.57
N ASN A 59 -0.24 13.49 13.54
CA ASN A 59 -0.74 12.56 14.55
C ASN A 59 -0.05 11.19 14.50
N MET A 60 0.64 10.86 13.41
CA MET A 60 1.40 9.61 13.26
C MET A 60 2.84 9.71 13.77
N PHE A 61 3.32 10.91 14.12
CA PHE A 61 4.73 11.11 14.46
C PHE A 61 5.15 10.35 15.72
N ASP A 62 4.26 10.17 16.69
CA ASP A 62 4.59 9.43 17.90
C ASP A 62 4.82 7.94 17.60
N ASP A 63 3.94 7.31 16.82
CA ASP A 63 4.09 5.93 16.35
C ASP A 63 5.35 5.76 15.47
N MET A 64 5.59 6.69 14.53
CA MET A 64 6.79 6.68 13.68
C MET A 64 8.09 6.77 14.49
N LYS A 65 8.11 7.60 15.54
CA LYS A 65 9.27 7.73 16.43
C LYS A 65 9.53 6.45 17.22
N ASP A 66 8.48 5.77 17.68
CA ASP A 66 8.64 4.52 18.43
C ASP A 66 9.37 3.47 17.58
N ILE A 67 8.91 3.29 16.32
CA ILE A 67 9.47 2.31 15.39
C ILE A 67 10.89 2.72 14.94
N LEU A 68 11.14 4.01 14.72
CA LEU A 68 12.50 4.53 14.53
C LEU A 68 13.41 4.22 15.72
N GLY A 69 12.90 4.34 16.95
CA GLY A 69 13.61 3.97 18.17
C GLY A 69 14.02 2.50 18.17
N GLN A 70 13.14 1.59 17.71
CA GLN A 70 13.45 0.16 17.58
C GLN A 70 14.58 -0.10 16.58
N LEU A 71 14.62 0.60 15.44
CA LEU A 71 15.71 0.51 14.47
C LEU A 71 17.05 0.98 15.07
N VAL A 72 17.05 2.11 15.79
CA VAL A 72 18.27 2.63 16.44
C VAL A 72 18.78 1.66 17.50
N LEU A 73 17.88 1.10 18.33
CA LEU A 73 18.23 0.08 19.32
C LEU A 73 18.78 -1.20 18.68
N LYS A 74 18.24 -1.60 17.50
CA LYS A 74 18.79 -2.71 16.73
C LYS A 74 20.25 -2.44 16.38
N TRP A 75 20.55 -1.27 15.80
CA TRP A 75 21.93 -0.91 15.43
C TRP A 75 22.87 -0.84 16.64
N GLU A 76 22.42 -0.27 17.76
CA GLU A 76 23.20 -0.19 19.00
C GLU A 76 23.58 -1.59 19.52
N ARG A 77 22.65 -2.55 19.49
CA ARG A 77 22.87 -3.92 20.01
C ARG A 77 23.92 -4.72 19.24
N PHE A 78 24.05 -4.49 17.94
CA PHE A 78 25.02 -5.22 17.11
C PHE A 78 26.45 -4.66 17.24
N GLY A 79 26.60 -3.45 17.78
CA GLY A 79 27.89 -2.82 18.03
C GLY A 79 28.51 -2.15 16.79
N PRO A 80 29.65 -1.45 16.96
CA PRO A 80 30.24 -0.58 15.95
C PRO A 80 30.80 -1.33 14.73
N ASP A 81 31.11 -2.62 14.87
CA ASP A 81 31.74 -3.43 13.82
C ASP A 81 30.71 -4.18 12.94
N HIS A 82 29.42 -4.09 13.26
CA HIS A 82 28.38 -4.75 12.48
C HIS A 82 28.01 -3.93 11.24
N PRO A 83 28.07 -4.53 10.03
CA PRO A 83 27.66 -3.83 8.82
C PRO A 83 26.14 -3.61 8.84
N ILE A 84 25.73 -2.38 8.60
CA ILE A 84 24.32 -2.02 8.38
C ILE A 84 24.02 -2.22 6.89
N ASP A 85 22.91 -2.89 6.57
CA ASP A 85 22.31 -2.87 5.23
C ASP A 85 21.17 -1.84 5.23
N PRO A 86 21.40 -0.62 4.70
CA PRO A 86 20.39 0.43 4.75
C PRO A 86 19.15 0.08 3.94
N THR A 87 19.28 -0.75 2.90
CA THR A 87 18.15 -1.10 2.02
C THR A 87 17.16 -1.98 2.75
N ASP A 88 17.65 -3.05 3.38
CA ASP A 88 16.83 -3.97 4.17
C ASP A 88 16.25 -3.27 5.41
N ASP A 89 17.07 -2.48 6.12
CA ASP A 89 16.63 -1.79 7.33
C ASP A 89 15.60 -0.71 7.08
N PHE A 90 15.77 0.13 6.05
CA PHE A 90 14.76 1.13 5.72
C PHE A 90 13.51 0.50 5.09
N THR A 91 13.63 -0.63 4.40
CA THR A 91 12.45 -1.37 3.91
C THR A 91 11.64 -1.93 5.08
N ARG A 92 12.29 -2.57 6.05
CA ARG A 92 11.60 -3.06 7.27
C ARG A 92 11.00 -1.93 8.08
N LEU A 93 11.76 -0.85 8.31
CA LEU A 93 11.26 0.35 8.98
C LEU A 93 10.01 0.89 8.30
N ALA A 94 10.05 1.00 6.97
CA ALA A 94 8.91 1.47 6.19
C ALA A 94 7.70 0.58 6.41
N PHE A 95 7.82 -0.75 6.35
CA PHE A 95 6.70 -1.70 6.55
C PHE A 95 6.22 -1.77 8.01
N ASP A 96 7.12 -1.69 8.98
CA ASP A 96 6.79 -1.70 10.42
C ASP A 96 6.00 -0.44 10.79
N THR A 97 6.33 0.72 10.19
CA THR A 97 5.57 1.98 10.31
C THR A 97 4.12 1.85 9.87
N LEU A 98 3.82 0.83 9.05
CA LEU A 98 2.48 0.62 8.50
C LEU A 98 1.66 -0.32 9.40
N ALA A 99 2.28 -0.92 10.43
CA ALA A 99 1.79 -1.87 11.44
C ALA A 99 1.08 -3.13 10.91
N LEU A 100 0.39 -3.04 9.79
CA LEU A 100 -0.43 -4.06 9.14
C LEU A 100 0.36 -4.98 8.21
N CYS A 101 1.59 -4.57 7.85
CA CYS A 101 2.42 -5.23 6.85
C CYS A 101 3.71 -5.81 7.42
N SER A 102 3.92 -5.76 8.74
CA SER A 102 5.14 -6.22 9.41
C SER A 102 5.33 -7.73 9.41
N SER A 103 4.35 -8.51 8.94
CA SER A 103 4.52 -9.96 8.84
C SER A 103 5.63 -10.29 7.81
N PRO A 104 6.69 -11.03 8.17
CA PRO A 104 7.77 -11.36 7.24
C PRO A 104 7.29 -12.00 5.93
N PRO A 105 6.25 -12.87 5.92
CA PRO A 105 5.70 -13.41 4.66
C PRO A 105 5.14 -12.34 3.73
N PHE A 106 4.48 -11.30 4.27
CA PHE A 106 3.93 -10.22 3.46
C PHE A 106 5.02 -9.36 2.82
N VAL A 107 6.03 -8.95 3.58
CA VAL A 107 7.15 -8.13 3.08
C VAL A 107 7.86 -8.87 1.94
N SER A 108 8.12 -10.17 2.12
CA SER A 108 8.73 -11.01 1.09
C SER A 108 7.84 -11.16 -0.14
N ALA A 109 6.55 -11.45 0.04
CA ALA A 109 5.60 -11.60 -1.05
C ALA A 109 5.44 -10.30 -1.87
N MET A 110 5.30 -9.15 -1.19
CA MET A 110 5.24 -7.83 -1.83
C MET A 110 6.50 -7.53 -2.65
N GLY A 111 7.69 -7.77 -2.07
CA GLY A 111 8.96 -7.54 -2.77
C GLY A 111 9.11 -8.42 -4.02
N SER A 112 8.79 -9.72 -3.89
CA SER A 112 8.82 -10.68 -4.99
C SER A 112 7.80 -10.34 -6.08
N PHE A 113 6.57 -10.03 -5.70
CA PHE A 113 5.50 -9.61 -6.60
C PHE A 113 5.90 -8.39 -7.42
N LEU A 114 6.37 -7.30 -6.78
CA LEU A 114 6.77 -6.08 -7.47
C LEU A 114 7.93 -6.30 -8.43
N ALA A 115 8.93 -7.09 -8.03
CA ALA A 115 10.06 -7.43 -8.88
C ALA A 115 9.60 -8.22 -10.12
N GLU A 116 8.67 -9.16 -9.95
CA GLU A 116 8.12 -9.95 -11.05
C GLU A 116 7.18 -9.13 -11.95
N SER A 117 6.35 -8.23 -11.39
CA SER A 117 5.58 -7.25 -12.16
C SER A 117 6.48 -6.42 -13.09
N GLY A 118 7.65 -5.99 -12.61
CA GLY A 118 8.65 -5.30 -13.42
C GLY A 118 9.24 -6.17 -14.54
N ARG A 119 9.61 -7.42 -14.24
CA ARG A 119 10.16 -8.35 -15.25
C ARG A 119 9.15 -8.71 -16.34
N ARG A 120 7.86 -8.85 -15.99
CA ARG A 120 6.78 -9.20 -16.92
C ARG A 120 6.59 -8.19 -18.04
N VAL A 121 6.86 -6.90 -17.79
CA VAL A 121 6.73 -5.83 -18.80
C VAL A 121 7.58 -6.09 -20.05
N SER A 122 8.74 -6.70 -19.89
CA SER A 122 9.67 -6.96 -20.99
C SER A 122 9.43 -8.31 -21.68
N ARG A 123 8.48 -9.12 -21.20
CA ARG A 123 8.23 -10.47 -21.74
C ARG A 123 7.12 -10.43 -22.81
N PRO A 124 7.33 -11.10 -23.96
CA PRO A 124 6.24 -11.39 -24.91
C PRO A 124 5.08 -12.12 -24.24
N GLY A 125 3.83 -11.79 -24.60
CA GLY A 125 2.62 -12.24 -23.88
C GLY A 125 2.48 -13.76 -23.70
N ILE A 126 2.92 -14.57 -24.66
CA ILE A 126 2.90 -16.04 -24.55
C ILE A 126 3.81 -16.55 -23.42
N LEU A 127 4.95 -15.88 -23.18
CA LEU A 127 5.89 -16.26 -22.12
C LEU A 127 5.41 -15.81 -20.72
N GLN A 128 4.53 -14.81 -20.64
CA GLN A 128 3.94 -14.36 -19.37
C GLN A 128 3.00 -15.40 -18.75
N LEU A 129 2.36 -16.24 -19.60
CA LEU A 129 1.44 -17.29 -19.17
C LEU A 129 2.16 -18.56 -18.68
N LEU A 130 3.43 -18.76 -19.08
CA LEU A 130 4.17 -20.01 -18.87
C LEU A 130 5.31 -19.89 -17.85
N VAL A 131 5.93 -18.71 -17.70
CA VAL A 131 7.14 -18.52 -16.89
C VAL A 131 6.86 -17.56 -15.74
N GLY A 132 7.13 -17.99 -14.49
CA GLY A 132 7.01 -17.14 -13.31
C GLY A 132 5.58 -16.84 -12.85
N SER A 133 4.59 -17.64 -13.28
CA SER A 133 3.19 -17.52 -12.85
C SER A 133 2.95 -18.03 -11.43
N LYS A 134 3.50 -19.20 -11.08
CA LYS A 134 3.22 -19.83 -9.79
C LYS A 134 3.60 -18.97 -8.57
N GLN A 135 4.86 -18.53 -8.46
CA GLN A 135 5.30 -17.69 -7.33
C GLN A 135 4.52 -16.36 -7.31
N TYR A 136 4.28 -15.76 -8.48
CA TYR A 136 3.52 -14.53 -8.61
C TYR A 136 2.08 -14.68 -8.11
N GLU A 137 1.42 -15.79 -8.42
CA GLU A 137 0.08 -16.13 -7.94
C GLU A 137 0.07 -16.45 -6.44
N GLU A 138 1.10 -17.14 -5.94
CA GLU A 138 1.29 -17.41 -4.51
C GLU A 138 1.49 -16.11 -3.71
N ASP A 139 2.34 -15.20 -4.19
CA ASP A 139 2.58 -13.89 -3.59
C ASP A 139 1.29 -13.07 -3.54
N MET A 140 0.54 -13.04 -4.65
CA MET A 140 -0.78 -12.40 -4.67
C MET A 140 -1.71 -13.03 -3.62
N SER A 141 -1.78 -14.36 -3.54
CA SER A 141 -2.63 -15.07 -2.58
C SER A 141 -2.29 -14.72 -1.12
N VAL A 142 -1.01 -14.63 -0.76
CA VAL A 142 -0.57 -14.20 0.57
C VAL A 142 -1.08 -12.80 0.90
N MET A 143 -0.95 -11.87 -0.04
CA MET A 143 -1.39 -10.49 0.13
C MET A 143 -2.91 -10.35 0.19
N LEU A 144 -3.63 -11.13 -0.63
CA LEU A 144 -5.09 -11.23 -0.63
C LEU A 144 -5.61 -11.68 0.74
N GLN A 145 -5.07 -12.78 1.26
CA GLN A 145 -5.48 -13.36 2.55
C GLN A 145 -5.23 -12.42 3.72
N LEU A 146 -4.10 -11.70 3.71
CA LEU A 146 -3.81 -10.72 4.76
C LEU A 146 -4.81 -9.55 4.72
N ALA A 147 -5.09 -9.00 3.55
CA ALA A 147 -6.06 -7.92 3.39
C ALA A 147 -7.47 -8.35 3.84
N GLU A 148 -7.88 -9.58 3.50
CA GLU A 148 -9.14 -10.16 3.96
C GLU A 148 -9.20 -10.28 5.47
N LYS A 149 -8.15 -10.82 6.09
CA LYS A 149 -8.05 -10.93 7.54
C LYS A 149 -8.15 -9.57 8.23
N ILE A 150 -7.41 -8.56 7.74
CA ILE A 150 -7.40 -7.19 8.28
C ILE A 150 -8.81 -6.59 8.28
N VAL A 151 -9.49 -6.65 7.14
CA VAL A 151 -10.84 -6.07 6.98
C VAL A 151 -11.84 -6.86 7.83
N ALA A 152 -11.74 -8.19 7.88
CA ALA A 152 -12.61 -9.04 8.67
C ALA A 152 -12.45 -8.78 10.18
N GLU A 153 -11.21 -8.70 10.68
CA GLU A 153 -10.92 -8.38 12.08
C GLU A 153 -11.47 -7.01 12.46
N ARG A 154 -11.30 -6.00 11.60
CA ARG A 154 -11.83 -4.66 11.84
C ARG A 154 -13.37 -4.64 11.87
N ARG A 155 -14.02 -5.40 11.00
CA ARG A 155 -15.50 -5.51 11.01
C ARG A 155 -16.01 -6.25 12.24
N ALA A 156 -15.29 -7.27 12.70
CA ALA A 156 -15.63 -8.01 13.91
C ALA A 156 -15.41 -7.18 15.18
N LYS A 157 -14.43 -6.25 15.16
CA LYS A 157 -14.13 -5.33 16.26
C LYS A 157 -14.08 -3.88 15.76
N PRO A 158 -15.25 -3.25 15.55
CA PRO A 158 -15.31 -1.85 15.14
C PRO A 158 -14.59 -0.95 16.14
N THR A 159 -13.97 0.12 15.64
CA THR A 159 -13.29 1.13 16.46
C THR A 159 -13.72 2.51 16.01
N GLU A 160 -13.67 3.48 16.93
CA GLU A 160 -13.81 4.91 16.61
C GLU A 160 -12.47 5.54 16.17
N GLY A 161 -11.45 4.71 15.95
CA GLY A 161 -10.13 5.11 15.47
C GLY A 161 -10.19 5.90 14.16
N LYS A 162 -9.25 6.83 13.99
CA LYS A 162 -9.18 7.70 12.80
C LYS A 162 -8.21 7.20 11.73
N ASP A 163 -7.88 5.90 11.76
CA ASP A 163 -7.00 5.30 10.76
C ASP A 163 -7.68 5.19 9.38
N LEU A 164 -6.84 4.98 8.37
CA LEU A 164 -7.28 4.89 6.99
C LEU A 164 -8.26 3.73 6.73
N LEU A 165 -8.14 2.60 7.44
CA LEU A 165 -9.07 1.48 7.28
C LEU A 165 -10.46 1.83 7.81
N ASN A 166 -10.53 2.56 8.93
CA ASN A 166 -11.80 3.03 9.46
C ASN A 166 -12.45 4.04 8.52
N LEU A 167 -11.66 4.94 7.93
CA LEU A 167 -12.14 5.85 6.88
C LEU A 167 -12.67 5.09 5.68
N MET A 168 -11.96 4.07 5.18
CA MET A 168 -12.42 3.24 4.06
C MET A 168 -13.75 2.54 4.34
N LEU A 169 -14.00 2.12 5.59
CA LEU A 169 -15.20 1.40 5.98
C LEU A 169 -16.41 2.30 6.29
N THR A 170 -16.18 3.53 6.75
CA THR A 170 -17.24 4.36 7.36
C THR A 170 -17.49 5.67 6.63
N ALA A 171 -16.47 6.24 5.97
CA ALA A 171 -16.58 7.53 5.34
C ALA A 171 -17.45 7.48 4.08
N ARG A 172 -18.11 8.60 3.80
CA ARG A 172 -18.87 8.83 2.57
C ARG A 172 -18.29 10.02 1.86
N ASP A 173 -18.21 9.90 0.53
CA ASP A 173 -17.81 10.99 -0.33
C ASP A 173 -18.82 12.14 -0.25
N THR A 174 -18.32 13.36 -0.04
CA THR A 174 -19.14 14.56 0.13
C THR A 174 -19.86 14.99 -1.14
N VAL A 175 -19.36 14.59 -2.31
CA VAL A 175 -19.95 14.93 -3.61
C VAL A 175 -21.07 13.96 -3.98
N THR A 176 -20.82 12.66 -3.89
CA THR A 176 -21.77 11.62 -4.35
C THR A 176 -22.60 10.98 -3.23
N GLY A 177 -22.22 11.17 -1.96
CA GLY A 177 -22.82 10.48 -0.81
C GLY A 177 -22.49 8.98 -0.72
N ARG A 178 -21.74 8.44 -1.69
CA ARG A 178 -21.36 7.01 -1.74
C ARG A 178 -20.18 6.72 -0.82
N GLY A 179 -20.19 5.55 -0.20
CA GLY A 179 -19.00 4.98 0.44
C GLY A 179 -18.22 4.09 -0.53
N LEU A 180 -17.03 3.66 -0.14
CA LEU A 180 -16.30 2.65 -0.91
C LEU A 180 -17.05 1.31 -0.90
N THR A 181 -17.00 0.60 -2.02
CA THR A 181 -17.49 -0.78 -2.10
C THR A 181 -16.52 -1.72 -1.40
N ASP A 182 -17.00 -2.88 -0.95
CA ASP A 182 -16.14 -3.90 -0.35
C ASP A 182 -14.97 -4.28 -1.27
N LYS A 183 -15.25 -4.45 -2.57
CA LYS A 183 -14.22 -4.69 -3.59
C LYS A 183 -13.13 -3.62 -3.56
N SER A 184 -13.52 -2.35 -3.61
CA SER A 184 -12.57 -1.23 -3.61
C SER A 184 -11.78 -1.18 -2.31
N ILE A 185 -12.41 -1.43 -1.15
CA ILE A 185 -11.72 -1.48 0.15
C ILE A 185 -10.61 -2.54 0.13
N TYR A 186 -10.91 -3.76 -0.34
CA TYR A 186 -9.89 -4.81 -0.43
C TYR A 186 -8.76 -4.43 -1.39
N GLU A 187 -9.09 -3.87 -2.55
CA GLU A 187 -8.12 -3.40 -3.54
C GLU A 187 -7.21 -2.30 -2.99
N GLN A 188 -7.77 -1.34 -2.25
CA GLN A 188 -7.04 -0.28 -1.57
C GLN A 188 -6.10 -0.84 -0.48
N VAL A 189 -6.55 -1.78 0.35
CA VAL A 189 -5.71 -2.39 1.41
C VAL A 189 -4.54 -3.18 0.82
N ARG A 190 -4.70 -3.79 -0.35
CA ARG A 190 -3.63 -4.50 -1.06
C ARG A 190 -2.64 -3.56 -1.76
N ALA A 191 -3.03 -2.30 -1.99
CA ALA A 191 -2.24 -1.37 -2.76
C ALA A 191 -1.01 -0.87 -1.98
N PRO A 192 0.21 -0.96 -2.55
CA PRO A 192 1.43 -0.48 -1.90
C PRO A 192 1.36 1.01 -1.51
N SER A 193 0.58 1.80 -2.25
CA SER A 193 0.42 3.26 -2.08
C SER A 193 -0.37 3.67 -0.85
N LEU A 194 -1.25 2.80 -0.36
CA LEU A 194 -2.03 3.05 0.86
C LEU A 194 -1.36 2.46 2.11
N LEU A 195 -0.10 2.06 1.91
CA LEU A 195 0.96 1.81 2.86
C LEU A 195 0.92 2.71 4.11
N LEU A 196 0.98 4.02 3.86
CA LEU A 196 1.52 5.02 4.78
C LEU A 196 0.65 5.48 5.96
N PRO A 197 -0.71 5.46 5.95
CA PRO A 197 -1.51 6.06 7.03
C PRO A 197 -2.39 5.08 7.85
N LEU A 198 -2.11 3.78 7.84
CA LEU A 198 -3.00 2.78 8.50
C LEU A 198 -2.68 2.49 9.99
N SER A 199 -1.67 3.14 10.58
CA SER A 199 -1.04 2.72 11.85
C SER A 199 -1.87 2.88 13.15
N SER A 200 -2.94 3.69 13.19
CA SER A 200 -3.38 4.21 14.50
C SER A 200 -4.25 3.30 15.40
N SER A 201 -4.38 1.99 15.16
CA SER A 201 -5.35 1.18 15.95
C SER A 201 -5.06 -0.30 16.19
N LEU A 202 -3.89 -0.85 15.82
CA LEU A 202 -3.60 -2.27 16.13
C LEU A 202 -2.65 -2.38 17.33
N PRO A 203 -2.98 -3.19 18.35
CA PRO A 203 -2.03 -3.50 19.41
C PRO A 203 -0.88 -4.31 18.79
N PHE A 204 0.35 -3.79 18.94
CA PHE A 204 1.57 -4.51 18.58
C PHE A 204 1.59 -5.87 19.29
N PRO A 205 1.63 -7.00 18.56
CA PRO A 205 1.93 -8.27 19.19
C PRO A 205 3.45 -8.31 19.41
N TYR A 206 3.86 -8.17 20.68
CA TYR A 206 5.13 -8.74 21.13
C TYR A 206 4.99 -10.27 21.20
#